data_AF-A0A257HYH6-F1
#
_entry.id   AF-A0A257HYH6-F1
#
_cell.length_a   1.000
_cell.length_b   1.000
_cell.length_c   1.000
_cell.angle_alpha   90.00
_cell.angle_beta   90.00
_cell.angle_gamma   90.00
#
_symmetry.space_group_name_H-M   'P 1'
#
loop_
_entity.id
_entity.type
_entity.pdbx_description
1 polymer ?
#
loop_
_entity_poly.entity_id
_entity_poly.type
_entity_poly.pdbx_seq_one_letter_code
_entity_poly.pdbx_strand_id
1 'polypeptide(L)'
;MVAYRWPNCLLAVSKTCDTHFMQPLHISCYHPDSTVTHPFVFYILAKGENPGKPGFNPWTKSFQCIAPNKEMFDFYFWLCFGLFEAGKFISYHRGSVIQFVNLRDLREVLKQFAPHVYHHYQQYRQIVDDLSKLEKRNVTMAEQIVSTKHLQQQLINDVVVKKPNCS
;
A
#
# COMPACT_ATOMS: atom_id res chain seq x y z
N MET A 1 43.98 10.75 -33.42
CA MET A 1 42.83 10.07 -34.05
C MET A 1 42.16 9.27 -32.94
N VAL A 2 40.90 9.41 -32.56
CA VAL A 2 39.71 9.94 -33.24
C VAL A 2 38.92 10.79 -32.24
N ALA A 3 38.48 11.95 -32.71
CA ALA A 3 37.53 12.80 -32.02
C ALA A 3 36.12 12.21 -32.11
N TYR A 4 35.37 12.28 -31.02
CA TYR A 4 33.94 12.53 -31.12
C TYR A 4 33.58 13.58 -30.07
N ARG A 5 33.20 14.76 -30.57
CA ARG A 5 32.79 15.95 -29.84
C ARG A 5 31.38 16.29 -30.32
N TRP A 6 30.59 16.84 -29.39
CA TRP A 6 29.39 17.69 -29.50
C TRP A 6 28.00 17.04 -29.36
N PRO A 7 26.97 17.80 -28.91
CA PRO A 7 26.97 19.18 -28.39
C PRO A 7 26.29 19.38 -27.02
N ASN A 8 26.53 20.56 -26.46
CA ASN A 8 25.72 21.29 -25.48
C ASN A 8 24.23 20.92 -25.49
N CYS A 9 23.75 20.35 -24.40
CA CYS A 9 22.43 20.67 -23.88
C CYS A 9 22.63 21.39 -22.56
N LEU A 10 22.59 22.72 -22.63
CA LEU A 10 22.22 23.57 -21.51
C LEU A 10 20.78 23.21 -21.11
N LEU A 11 20.60 22.09 -20.41
CA LEU A 11 19.55 22.04 -19.42
C LEU A 11 20.19 22.58 -18.15
N ALA A 12 19.95 23.86 -17.89
CA ALA A 12 20.07 24.38 -16.55
C ALA A 12 19.25 23.45 -15.66
N VAL A 13 19.93 22.56 -14.93
CA VAL A 13 19.34 21.85 -13.79
C VAL A 13 19.15 22.94 -12.75
N SER A 14 18.04 23.66 -12.90
CA SER A 14 17.70 24.76 -12.04
C SER A 14 17.38 24.18 -10.67
N LYS A 15 18.22 24.57 -9.70
CA LYS A 15 18.02 24.52 -8.26
C LYS A 15 18.00 23.11 -7.68
N THR A 16 19.17 22.69 -7.21
CA THR A 16 19.30 21.85 -6.03
C THR A 16 18.54 22.54 -4.88
N CYS A 17 17.27 22.23 -4.74
CA CYS A 17 16.53 22.48 -3.52
C CYS A 17 16.74 21.25 -2.64
N ASP A 18 17.31 21.49 -1.46
CA ASP A 18 17.74 20.51 -0.47
C ASP A 18 16.85 19.25 -0.43
N THR A 19 17.37 18.15 -0.98
CA THR A 19 16.87 16.82 -0.66
C THR A 19 17.16 16.60 0.82
N HIS A 20 16.20 16.92 1.67
CA HIS A 20 16.13 16.32 2.99
C HIS A 20 16.29 14.81 2.76
N PHE A 21 17.36 14.22 3.28
CA PHE A 21 17.82 12.88 2.94
C PHE A 21 16.69 11.86 3.19
N MET A 22 15.98 11.45 2.13
CA MET A 22 14.91 10.45 2.22
C MET A 22 15.54 9.15 2.75
N GLN A 23 15.18 8.77 3.97
CA GLN A 23 15.79 7.62 4.60
C GLN A 23 15.24 6.33 3.98
N PRO A 24 16.10 5.32 3.72
CA PRO A 24 15.68 4.12 3.00
C PRO A 24 14.75 3.25 3.84
N LEU A 25 13.76 2.65 3.17
CA LEU A 25 12.92 1.59 3.75
C LEU A 25 13.69 0.26 3.78
N HIS A 26 13.74 -0.40 4.94
CA HIS A 26 14.26 -1.76 5.03
C HIS A 26 13.17 -2.77 4.67
N ILE A 27 13.41 -3.60 3.65
CA ILE A 27 12.43 -4.58 3.15
C ILE A 27 13.04 -5.97 3.14
N SER A 28 12.40 -6.92 3.81
CA SER A 28 12.77 -8.34 3.86
C SER A 28 11.56 -9.24 3.66
N CYS A 29 11.77 -10.54 3.42
CA CYS A 29 10.68 -11.51 3.48
C CYS A 29 10.23 -11.68 4.94
N TYR A 30 8.92 -11.68 5.19
CA TYR A 30 8.38 -11.96 6.51
C TYR A 30 8.61 -13.44 6.89
N HIS A 31 8.98 -13.69 8.15
CA HIS A 31 9.04 -15.02 8.74
C HIS A 31 8.13 -15.07 9.97
N PRO A 32 7.31 -16.11 10.19
CA PRO A 32 6.43 -16.20 11.36
C PRO A 32 7.17 -16.06 12.69
N ASP A 33 8.36 -16.64 12.76
CA ASP A 33 9.21 -16.58 13.97
C ASP A 33 9.99 -15.27 14.12
N SER A 34 9.89 -14.34 13.15
CA SER A 34 10.54 -13.04 13.26
C SER A 34 9.79 -12.16 14.25
N THR A 35 10.36 -11.95 15.44
CA THR A 35 9.86 -10.96 16.39
C THR A 35 10.42 -9.60 16.02
N VAL A 36 9.56 -8.72 15.50
CA VAL A 36 9.95 -7.34 15.22
C VAL A 36 9.28 -6.42 16.23
N THR A 37 10.10 -5.81 17.08
CA THR A 37 9.68 -4.86 18.13
C THR A 37 9.63 -3.42 17.62
N HIS A 38 9.91 -3.19 16.35
CA HIS A 38 9.94 -1.85 15.78
C HIS A 38 8.51 -1.29 15.59
N PRO A 39 8.22 -0.04 16.00
CA PRO A 39 6.86 0.50 15.96
C PRO A 39 6.38 0.86 14.56
N PHE A 40 7.29 1.05 13.60
CA PHE A 40 7.00 1.53 12.26
C PHE A 40 7.12 0.40 11.22
N VAL A 41 6.25 -0.60 11.37
CA VAL A 41 6.29 -1.82 10.54
C VAL A 41 4.96 -2.01 9.83
N PHE A 42 5.05 -2.28 8.54
CA PHE A 42 3.92 -2.72 7.72
C PHE A 42 4.34 -3.86 6.81
N TYR A 43 3.35 -4.46 6.14
CA TYR A 43 3.55 -5.64 5.32
C TYR A 43 3.03 -5.40 3.92
N ILE A 44 3.65 -6.06 2.94
CA ILE A 44 3.21 -6.03 1.54
C ILE A 44 2.96 -7.47 1.09
N LEU A 45 1.77 -7.77 0.59
CA LEU A 45 1.44 -9.10 0.09
C LEU A 45 2.30 -9.44 -1.14
N ALA A 46 3.02 -10.56 -1.12
CA ALA A 46 3.93 -10.94 -2.20
C ALA A 46 3.29 -11.85 -3.25
N LYS A 47 2.28 -12.66 -2.88
CA LYS A 47 1.65 -13.68 -3.75
C LYS A 47 0.13 -13.72 -3.57
N GLY A 48 -0.58 -14.17 -4.61
CA GLY A 48 -2.02 -14.45 -4.55
C GLY A 48 -2.81 -13.50 -5.46
N GLU A 49 -4.02 -13.16 -5.04
CA GLU A 49 -4.94 -12.31 -5.82
C GLU A 49 -4.55 -10.83 -5.83
N ASN A 50 -3.84 -10.35 -4.79
CA ASN A 50 -3.49 -8.93 -4.63
C ASN A 50 -2.00 -8.67 -4.33
N PRO A 51 -1.04 -9.18 -5.13
CA PRO A 51 0.37 -8.88 -4.91
C PRO A 51 0.64 -7.37 -4.97
N GLY A 52 1.48 -6.87 -4.07
CA GLY A 52 1.78 -5.44 -3.92
C GLY A 52 0.86 -4.71 -2.94
N LYS A 53 -0.23 -5.33 -2.46
CA LYS A 53 -1.12 -4.72 -1.48
C LYS A 53 -0.42 -4.50 -0.13
N PRO A 54 -0.38 -3.27 0.41
CA PRO A 54 0.12 -3.03 1.76
C PRO A 54 -0.94 -3.34 2.83
N GLY A 55 -0.50 -3.63 4.05
CA GLY A 55 -1.36 -3.79 5.22
C GLY A 55 -0.59 -3.83 6.54
N PHE A 56 -1.32 -3.75 7.65
CA PHE A 56 -0.75 -3.69 9.00
C PHE A 56 -0.54 -5.06 9.64
N ASN A 57 -1.22 -6.08 9.13
CA ASN A 57 -1.06 -7.47 9.58
C ASN A 57 -0.20 -8.25 8.59
N PRO A 58 0.68 -9.14 9.07
CA PRO A 58 1.47 -9.99 8.19
C PRO A 58 0.61 -11.05 7.50
N TRP A 59 1.01 -11.41 6.28
CA TRP A 59 0.55 -12.63 5.61
C TRP A 59 1.67 -13.65 5.53
N THR A 60 1.33 -14.94 5.40
CA THR A 60 2.30 -16.04 5.24
C THR A 60 3.28 -15.82 4.08
N LYS A 61 2.84 -15.10 3.04
CA LYS A 61 3.64 -14.74 1.86
C LYS A 61 3.69 -13.23 1.70
N SER A 62 4.21 -12.53 2.71
CA SER A 62 4.39 -11.08 2.67
C SER A 62 5.85 -10.67 2.79
N PHE A 63 6.13 -9.44 2.35
CA PHE A 63 7.35 -8.72 2.68
C PHE A 63 7.10 -7.87 3.92
N GLN A 64 8.05 -7.87 4.84
CA GLN A 64 8.07 -6.96 5.98
C GLN A 64 8.82 -5.70 5.60
N CYS A 65 8.21 -4.55 5.88
CA CYS A 65 8.76 -3.22 5.63
C CYS A 65 8.94 -2.50 6.96
N ILE A 66 10.18 -2.12 7.27
CA ILE A 66 10.55 -1.42 8.50
C ILE A 66 11.04 -0.03 8.13
N ALA A 67 10.27 0.98 8.54
CA ALA A 67 10.61 2.38 8.32
C ALA A 67 11.37 2.96 9.53
N PRO A 68 12.31 3.90 9.34
CA PRO A 68 13.13 4.42 10.43
C PRO A 68 12.38 5.36 11.39
N ASN A 69 11.29 5.97 10.94
CA ASN A 69 10.48 6.90 11.73
C ASN A 69 9.04 6.94 11.19
N LYS A 70 8.15 7.65 11.91
CA LYS A 70 6.74 7.77 11.54
C LYS A 70 6.51 8.43 10.18
N GLU A 71 7.30 9.43 9.83
CA GLU A 71 7.16 10.17 8.57
C GLU A 71 7.43 9.25 7.37
N MET A 72 8.52 8.48 7.42
CA MET A 72 8.87 7.51 6.40
C MET A 72 7.88 6.35 6.38
N PHE A 73 7.37 5.94 7.55
CA PHE A 73 6.32 4.92 7.63
C PHE A 73 5.08 5.34 6.86
N ASP A 74 4.53 6.52 7.17
CA ASP A 74 3.35 7.04 6.50
C ASP A 74 3.63 7.20 5.01
N PHE A 75 4.77 7.80 4.64
CA PHE A 75 5.16 7.98 3.26
C PHE A 75 5.21 6.66 2.47
N TYR A 76 5.97 5.67 2.93
CA TYR A 76 6.14 4.43 2.20
C TYR A 76 4.88 3.57 2.19
N PHE A 77 4.11 3.55 3.30
CA PHE A 77 2.85 2.82 3.37
C PHE A 77 1.87 3.35 2.31
N TRP A 78 1.64 4.66 2.30
CA TRP A 78 0.72 5.28 1.36
C TRP A 78 1.24 5.27 -0.08
N LEU A 79 2.57 5.25 -0.27
CA LEU A 79 3.17 5.13 -1.60
C LEU A 79 2.85 3.75 -2.17
N CYS A 80 3.08 2.69 -1.39
CA CYS A 80 2.73 1.34 -1.78
C CYS A 80 1.22 1.20 -2.03
N PHE A 81 0.38 1.84 -1.20
CA PHE A 81 -1.07 1.81 -1.35
C PHE A 81 -1.49 2.45 -2.67
N GLY A 82 -1.02 3.66 -2.96
CA GLY A 82 -1.32 4.35 -4.22
C GLY A 82 -0.82 3.60 -5.44
N LEU A 83 0.36 2.98 -5.38
CA LEU A 83 0.90 2.15 -6.46
C LEU A 83 0.08 0.87 -6.69
N PHE A 84 -0.43 0.27 -5.61
CA PHE A 84 -1.31 -0.90 -5.66
C PHE A 84 -2.65 -0.55 -6.31
N GLU A 85 -3.32 0.49 -5.82
CA GLU A 85 -4.60 0.95 -6.37
C GLU A 85 -4.46 1.41 -7.83
N ALA A 86 -3.34 2.01 -8.21
CA ALA A 86 -3.04 2.37 -9.59
C ALA A 86 -2.61 1.19 -10.48
N GLY A 87 -2.62 -0.04 -9.96
CA GLY A 87 -2.27 -1.26 -10.70
C GLY A 87 -0.81 -1.34 -11.14
N LYS A 88 0.11 -0.57 -10.53
CA LYS A 88 1.50 -0.48 -10.98
C LYS A 88 2.29 -1.77 -10.75
N PHE A 89 1.83 -2.63 -9.85
CA PHE A 89 2.44 -3.94 -9.63
C PHE A 89 2.05 -4.98 -10.68
N ILE A 90 0.97 -4.78 -11.46
CA ILE A 90 0.48 -5.76 -12.44
C ILE A 90 1.56 -6.08 -13.48
N SER A 91 2.31 -5.08 -13.96
CA SER A 91 3.40 -5.28 -14.92
C SER A 91 4.57 -6.12 -14.36
N TYR A 92 4.65 -6.24 -13.04
CA TYR A 92 5.67 -7.00 -12.32
C TYR A 92 5.14 -8.35 -11.83
N HIS A 93 3.86 -8.67 -12.07
CA HIS A 93 3.30 -9.96 -11.73
C HIS A 93 3.97 -11.07 -12.56
N ARG A 94 4.43 -12.09 -11.87
CA ARG A 94 5.03 -13.31 -12.44
C ARG A 94 4.16 -14.51 -12.08
N GLY A 95 4.33 -15.60 -12.83
CA GLY A 95 3.63 -16.86 -12.60
C GLY A 95 2.35 -16.98 -13.45
N SER A 96 2.09 -18.18 -13.94
CA SER A 96 0.93 -18.49 -14.78
C SER A 96 -0.32 -18.85 -13.98
N VAL A 97 -0.14 -19.59 -12.88
CA VAL A 97 -1.24 -20.07 -12.03
C VAL A 97 -1.45 -19.18 -10.81
N ILE A 98 -0.37 -18.75 -10.14
CA ILE A 98 -0.42 -17.87 -8.98
C ILE A 98 0.46 -16.66 -9.25
N GLN A 99 -0.17 -15.49 -9.34
CA GLN A 99 0.55 -14.25 -9.57
C GLN A 99 1.34 -13.84 -8.32
N PHE A 100 2.55 -13.34 -8.54
CA PHE A 100 3.40 -12.82 -7.47
C PHE A 100 4.31 -11.68 -7.92
N VAL A 101 4.69 -10.85 -6.96
CA VAL A 101 5.77 -9.85 -7.09
C VAL A 101 6.94 -10.35 -6.26
N ASN A 102 8.14 -10.39 -6.85
CA ASN A 102 9.34 -10.74 -6.09
C ASN A 102 9.93 -9.51 -5.38
N LEU A 103 10.81 -9.75 -4.42
CA LEU A 103 11.39 -8.69 -3.60
C LEU A 103 12.24 -7.70 -4.42
N ARG A 104 12.88 -8.16 -5.50
CA ARG A 104 13.70 -7.31 -6.38
C ARG A 104 12.81 -6.32 -7.12
N ASP A 105 11.76 -6.81 -7.75
CA ASP A 105 10.81 -6.00 -8.51
C ASP A 105 10.12 -4.96 -7.61
N LEU A 106 9.72 -5.36 -6.40
CA LEU A 106 9.19 -4.42 -5.40
C LEU A 106 10.18 -3.29 -5.09
N ARG A 107 11.45 -3.62 -4.84
CA ARG A 107 12.49 -2.63 -4.54
C ARG A 107 12.75 -1.70 -5.73
N GLU A 108 12.74 -2.21 -6.96
CA GLU A 108 12.90 -1.39 -8.18
C GLU A 108 11.73 -0.43 -8.37
N VAL A 109 10.49 -0.89 -8.17
CA VAL A 109 9.30 -0.02 -8.22
C VAL A 109 9.43 1.11 -7.20
N LEU A 110 9.76 0.80 -5.94
CA LEU A 110 9.89 1.84 -4.91
C LEU A 110 11.05 2.80 -5.21
N LYS A 111 12.18 2.29 -5.69
CA LYS A 111 13.32 3.12 -6.09
C LYS A 111 12.97 4.06 -7.24
N GLN A 112 12.11 3.62 -8.16
CA GLN A 112 11.62 4.44 -9.27
C GLN A 112 10.67 5.53 -8.78
N PHE A 113 9.64 5.20 -8.01
CA PHE A 113 8.56 6.15 -7.70
C PHE A 113 8.81 7.00 -6.45
N ALA A 114 9.51 6.49 -5.44
CA ALA A 114 9.69 7.21 -4.18
C ALA A 114 10.36 8.59 -4.34
N PRO A 115 11.45 8.76 -5.10
CA PRO A 115 12.07 10.07 -5.26
C PRO A 115 11.14 11.10 -5.92
N HIS A 116 10.37 10.67 -6.92
CA HIS A 116 9.43 11.54 -7.62
C HIS A 116 8.29 11.99 -6.71
N VAL A 117 7.67 11.07 -5.97
CA VAL A 117 6.56 11.39 -5.07
C VAL A 117 7.04 12.20 -3.86
N TYR A 118 8.22 11.88 -3.33
CA TYR A 118 8.81 12.60 -2.19
C TYR A 118 9.19 14.05 -2.56
N HIS A 119 9.62 14.32 -3.79
CA HIS A 119 9.86 15.71 -4.22
C HIS A 119 8.60 16.59 -4.14
N HIS A 120 7.41 15.98 -4.25
CA HIS A 120 6.11 16.64 -4.11
C HIS A 120 5.45 16.38 -2.75
N TYR A 121 6.26 16.17 -1.69
CA TYR A 121 5.80 15.71 -0.37
C TYR A 121 4.65 16.53 0.23
N GLN A 122 4.62 17.85 0.02
CA GLN A 122 3.54 18.70 0.56
C GLN A 122 2.17 18.38 -0.06
N GLN A 123 2.11 18.23 -1.39
CA GLN A 123 0.88 17.82 -2.09
C GLN A 123 0.51 16.39 -1.72
N TYR A 124 1.53 15.54 -1.59
CA TYR A 124 1.38 14.16 -1.19
C TYR A 124 0.74 14.02 0.20
N ARG A 125 1.16 14.82 1.20
CA ARG A 125 0.55 14.80 2.55
C ARG A 125 -0.95 15.08 2.54
N GLN A 126 -1.40 16.05 1.76
CA GLN A 126 -2.83 16.36 1.66
C GLN A 126 -3.61 15.18 1.05
N ILE A 127 -3.07 14.59 -0.01
CA ILE A 127 -3.65 13.40 -0.65
C ILE A 127 -3.73 12.23 0.34
N VAL A 128 -2.67 12.00 1.11
CA VAL A 128 -2.63 10.96 2.15
C VAL A 128 -3.71 11.17 3.22
N ASP A 129 -3.86 12.40 3.71
CA ASP A 129 -4.88 12.73 4.71
C ASP A 129 -6.30 12.47 4.17
N ASP A 130 -6.54 12.81 2.91
CA ASP A 130 -7.84 12.61 2.29
C ASP A 130 -8.10 11.13 1.97
N LEU A 131 -7.10 10.38 1.49
CA LEU A 131 -7.19 8.93 1.31
C LEU A 131 -7.50 8.22 2.64
N SER A 132 -6.85 8.62 3.74
CA SER A 132 -7.12 8.09 5.07
C SER A 132 -8.56 8.33 5.52
N LYS A 133 -9.12 9.51 5.24
CA LYS A 133 -10.54 9.81 5.55
C LYS A 133 -11.48 8.99 4.68
N LEU A 134 -11.17 8.81 3.39
CA LEU A 134 -11.97 7.99 2.48
C LEU A 134 -11.99 6.53 2.93
N GLU A 135 -10.85 5.98 3.32
CA GLU A 135 -10.78 4.59 3.78
C GLU A 135 -11.60 4.35 5.05
N LYS A 136 -11.56 5.28 6.01
CA LYS A 136 -12.43 5.21 7.20
C LYS A 136 -13.90 5.18 6.83
N ARG A 137 -14.32 5.98 5.84
CA ARG A 137 -15.71 5.98 5.35
C ARG A 137 -16.06 4.65 4.69
N ASN A 138 -15.16 4.07 3.89
CA ASN A 138 -15.37 2.76 3.28
C ASN A 138 -15.60 1.67 4.33
N VAL A 139 -14.79 1.65 5.39
CA VAL A 139 -14.95 0.71 6.51
C VAL A 139 -16.31 0.89 7.19
N THR A 140 -16.68 2.13 7.54
CA THR A 140 -18.00 2.41 8.14
C THR A 140 -19.15 1.97 7.23
N MET A 141 -19.05 2.21 5.92
CA MET A 141 -20.08 1.76 4.97
C MET A 141 -20.18 0.23 4.93
N ALA A 142 -19.07 -0.49 4.99
CA ALA A 142 -19.08 -1.95 5.04
C ALA A 142 -19.78 -2.47 6.31
N GLU A 143 -19.51 -1.86 7.48
CA GLU A 143 -20.18 -2.18 8.75
C GLU A 143 -21.70 -1.92 8.67
N GLN A 144 -22.09 -0.80 8.06
CA GLN A 144 -23.50 -0.46 7.83
C GLN A 144 -24.20 -1.51 6.96
N ILE A 145 -23.57 -1.96 5.87
CA ILE A 145 -24.12 -3.01 5.00
C ILE A 145 -24.37 -4.31 5.78
N VAL A 146 -23.44 -4.71 6.65
CA VAL A 146 -23.59 -5.91 7.50
C VAL A 146 -24.76 -5.73 8.47
N SER A 147 -24.85 -4.56 9.11
CA SER A 147 -25.92 -4.23 10.05
C SER A 147 -27.29 -4.25 9.39
N THR A 148 -27.41 -3.67 8.19
CA THR A 148 -28.65 -3.71 7.40
C THR A 148 -29.04 -5.14 7.03
N LYS A 149 -28.10 -5.99 6.62
CA LYS A 149 -28.37 -7.40 6.34
C LYS A 149 -28.87 -8.15 7.57
N HIS A 150 -28.27 -7.89 8.73
CA HIS A 150 -28.71 -8.51 9.99
C HIS A 150 -30.15 -8.10 10.33
N LEU A 151 -30.47 -6.81 10.25
CA LEU A 151 -31.82 -6.31 10.51
C LEU A 151 -32.84 -6.92 9.53
N GLN A 152 -32.49 -7.03 8.25
CA GLN A 152 -33.34 -7.71 7.26
C GLN A 152 -33.64 -9.16 7.67
N GLN A 153 -32.64 -9.91 8.11
CA GLN A 153 -32.81 -11.29 8.58
C GLN A 153 -33.69 -11.37 9.82
N GLN A 154 -33.51 -10.45 10.78
CA GLN A 154 -34.34 -10.39 11.98
C GLN A 154 -35.81 -10.16 11.62
N LEU A 155 -36.10 -9.19 10.76
CA LEU A 155 -37.47 -8.88 10.32
C LEU A 155 -38.12 -10.07 9.59
N ILE A 156 -37.37 -10.76 8.71
CA ILE A 156 -37.87 -11.96 8.03
C ILE A 156 -38.20 -13.07 9.04
N ASN A 157 -37.31 -13.31 10.01
CA ASN A 157 -37.54 -14.34 11.03
C ASN A 157 -38.74 -14.02 11.91
N ASP A 158 -38.93 -12.75 12.28
CA ASP A 158 -40.10 -12.30 13.06
C ASP A 158 -41.43 -12.57 12.34
N VAL A 159 -41.46 -12.46 11.01
CA VAL A 159 -42.66 -12.73 10.19
C VAL A 159 -42.85 -14.22 9.92
N VAL A 160 -41.76 -14.95 9.62
CA VAL A 160 -41.85 -16.34 9.14
C VAL A 160 -41.89 -17.37 10.29
N VAL A 161 -41.24 -17.09 11.42
CA VAL A 161 -41.03 -18.08 12.50
C VAL A 161 -41.99 -17.90 13.67
N LYS A 162 -42.62 -16.73 13.86
CA LYS A 162 -43.63 -16.55 14.91
C LYS A 162 -44.91 -17.34 14.59
N LYS A 163 -45.00 -18.58 15.08
CA LYS A 163 -46.28 -19.27 15.25
C LYS A 163 -47.13 -18.50 16.28
N PRO A 164 -48.44 -18.29 16.04
CA PRO A 164 -49.32 -17.85 17.10
C PRO A 164 -49.31 -18.92 18.20
N ASN A 165 -49.01 -18.52 19.44
CA ASN A 165 -49.23 -19.36 20.60
C ASN A 165 -50.75 -19.58 20.71
N CYS A 166 -51.26 -20.68 20.18
CA CYS A 166 -52.60 -21.14 20.52
C CYS A 166 -52.60 -21.57 21.99
N SER A 167 -53.59 -21.04 22.70
CA SER A 167 -53.90 -21.20 24.12
C SER A 167 -54.03 -22.64 24.59
#